data_AF-A0A537QVT2-F1
#
_entry.id   AF-A0A537QVT2-F1
#
_cell.length_a   1.000
_cell.length_b   1.000
_cell.length_c   1.000
_cell.angle_alpha   90.00
_cell.angle_beta   90.00
_cell.angle_gamma   90.00
#
_symmetry.space_group_name_H-M   'P 1'
#
loop_
_entity.id
_entity.type
_entity.pdbx_description
1 polymer ?
#
loop_
_entity_poly.entity_id
_entity_poly.type
_entity_poly.pdbx_seq_one_letter_code
_entity_poly.pdbx_strand_id
1 'polypeptide(L)'
;YALLAGETVETPIEGKRRKIRFLNPEIGLFNTKDPIPLHISAYGPKSQGLTAKLNANWKCFIQDVEGGIGAIEGMQQAWRDAGHAAGDLYATAWMCGCILQPGEPADSPRAMAQAGPRAATLLHRAADVDQQGWDNTMKVAEEGIAEAVAGYVEMARSFEPPDARYLFNHRGHFVFVKPEERRFVTAELIRRTTFTATEQELRQRVAALRDAGWSQLVIPITPGQESAIDDWARIRDAFT
;
A
#
# COMPACT_ATOMS: atom_id res chain seq x y z
N TYR A 1 13.40 22.77 0.42
CA TYR A 1 12.29 23.45 -0.26
C TYR A 1 12.69 24.60 -1.18
N ALA A 2 13.96 24.99 -1.27
CA ALA A 2 14.41 26.17 -2.03
C ALA A 2 13.94 26.25 -3.50
N LEU A 3 13.91 25.12 -4.25
CA LEU A 3 13.35 25.12 -5.62
C LEU A 3 11.88 25.52 -5.65
N LEU A 4 11.07 24.98 -4.73
CA LEU A 4 9.65 25.35 -4.59
C LEU A 4 9.50 26.80 -4.10
N ALA A 5 10.48 27.35 -3.39
CA ALA A 5 10.51 28.77 -3.04
C ALA A 5 10.96 29.69 -4.21
N GLY A 6 11.21 29.14 -5.40
CA GLY A 6 11.66 29.91 -6.56
C GLY A 6 13.15 30.30 -6.52
N GLU A 7 13.91 29.77 -5.57
CA GLU A 7 15.32 30.08 -5.41
C GLU A 7 16.19 29.37 -6.46
N THR A 8 17.34 29.97 -6.75
CA THR A 8 18.42 29.29 -7.49
C THR A 8 19.33 28.58 -6.50
N VAL A 9 19.44 27.26 -6.63
CA VAL A 9 20.29 26.44 -5.74
C VAL A 9 21.34 25.68 -6.51
N GLU A 10 22.38 25.23 -5.80
CA GLU A 10 23.40 24.34 -6.36
C GLU A 10 23.22 22.91 -5.89
N THR A 11 23.32 21.96 -6.83
CA THR A 11 23.22 20.52 -6.57
C THR A 11 24.29 19.75 -7.36
N PRO A 12 24.78 18.59 -6.90
CA PRO A 12 25.72 17.79 -7.68
C PRO A 12 24.97 17.06 -8.82
N ILE A 13 25.42 17.27 -10.05
CA ILE A 13 24.94 16.59 -11.26
C ILE A 13 26.18 16.11 -12.00
N GLU A 14 26.30 14.80 -12.23
CA GLU A 14 27.42 14.19 -12.97
C GLU A 14 28.81 14.63 -12.43
N GLY A 15 28.96 14.64 -11.09
CA GLY A 15 30.21 15.02 -10.43
C GLY A 15 30.54 16.52 -10.44
N LYS A 16 29.68 17.39 -10.98
CA LYS A 16 29.85 18.84 -10.97
C LYS A 16 28.76 19.53 -10.16
N ARG A 17 29.09 20.64 -9.49
CA ARG A 17 28.09 21.52 -8.86
C ARG A 17 27.43 22.36 -9.94
N ARG A 18 26.11 22.25 -10.07
CA ARG A 18 25.31 22.96 -11.09
C ARG A 18 24.22 23.78 -10.42
N LYS A 19 24.00 24.99 -10.93
CA LYS A 19 22.86 25.83 -10.54
C LYS A 19 21.60 25.35 -11.21
N ILE A 20 20.52 25.23 -10.45
CA ILE A 20 19.19 24.83 -10.91
C ILE A 20 18.12 25.72 -10.29
N ARG A 21 17.02 25.90 -11.01
CA ARG A 21 15.78 26.58 -10.57
C ARG A 21 14.62 26.12 -11.45
N PHE A 22 13.37 26.28 -11.00
CA PHE A 22 12.23 26.19 -11.91
C PHE A 22 12.18 27.41 -12.84
N LEU A 23 11.73 27.20 -14.07
CA LEU A 23 11.55 28.24 -15.06
C LEU A 23 10.05 28.55 -15.19
N ASN A 24 9.74 29.82 -15.41
CA ASN A 24 8.39 30.30 -15.67
C ASN A 24 7.35 30.00 -14.56
N PRO A 25 7.64 30.19 -13.26
CA PRO A 25 6.62 30.03 -12.21
C PRO A 25 5.46 31.03 -12.34
N GLU A 26 5.67 32.17 -13.02
CA GLU A 26 4.70 33.24 -13.18
C GLU A 26 3.53 32.93 -14.13
N ILE A 27 3.69 31.97 -15.06
CA ILE A 27 2.63 31.62 -16.04
C ILE A 27 1.61 30.60 -15.51
N GLY A 28 1.79 30.09 -14.28
CA GLY A 28 0.78 29.27 -13.60
C GLY A 28 0.63 27.83 -14.08
N LEU A 29 1.63 27.26 -14.79
CA LEU A 29 1.58 25.87 -15.26
C LEU A 29 1.78 24.83 -14.15
N PHE A 30 2.43 25.21 -13.06
CA PHE A 30 2.66 24.38 -11.89
C PHE A 30 2.56 25.24 -10.63
N ASN A 31 2.10 24.61 -9.55
CA ASN A 31 1.92 25.31 -8.28
C ASN A 31 3.23 25.27 -7.48
N THR A 32 3.68 26.44 -7.04
CA THR A 32 4.78 26.58 -6.05
C THR A 32 4.43 27.57 -4.95
N LYS A 33 3.20 28.10 -4.93
CA LYS A 33 2.76 29.13 -3.98
C LYS A 33 2.07 28.51 -2.77
N ASP A 34 1.23 27.51 -3.00
CA ASP A 34 0.59 26.80 -1.90
C ASP A 34 1.59 25.84 -1.23
N PRO A 35 1.51 25.64 0.09
CA PRO A 35 2.33 24.65 0.78
C PRO A 35 2.18 23.27 0.15
N ILE A 36 3.29 22.69 -0.30
CA ILE A 36 3.33 21.33 -0.83
C ILE A 36 3.88 20.42 0.26
N PRO A 37 3.03 19.60 0.92
CA PRO A 37 3.49 18.72 1.98
C PRO A 37 4.39 17.60 1.43
N LEU A 38 5.44 17.27 2.17
CA LEU A 38 6.24 16.08 1.90
C LEU A 38 5.51 14.85 2.46
N HIS A 39 5.22 13.87 1.59
CA HIS A 39 4.71 12.56 2.01
C HIS A 39 5.79 11.49 1.82
N ILE A 40 6.08 10.71 2.86
CA ILE A 40 7.05 9.62 2.81
C ILE A 40 6.34 8.28 2.95
N SER A 41 6.59 7.40 1.98
CA SER A 41 6.20 5.99 2.08
C SER A 41 7.17 5.27 3.00
N ALA A 42 6.71 4.89 4.18
CA ALA A 42 7.56 4.25 5.19
C ALA A 42 6.85 3.05 5.81
N TYR A 43 7.57 1.94 5.91
CA TYR A 43 7.07 0.71 6.53
C TYR A 43 7.78 0.43 7.85
N GLY A 44 9.09 0.18 7.80
CA GLY A 44 9.84 -0.24 8.97
C GLY A 44 10.21 0.92 9.91
N PRO A 45 10.61 0.62 11.16
CA PRO A 45 10.88 1.61 12.20
C PRO A 45 11.90 2.68 11.80
N LYS A 46 12.95 2.33 11.06
CA LYS A 46 13.95 3.30 10.57
C LYS A 46 13.35 4.33 9.62
N SER A 47 12.47 3.88 8.71
CA SER A 47 11.79 4.77 7.76
C SER A 47 10.69 5.61 8.42
N GLN A 48 10.01 5.06 9.44
CA GLN A 48 9.07 5.83 10.27
C GLN A 48 9.81 6.92 11.07
N GLY A 49 10.95 6.58 11.68
CA GLY A 49 11.81 7.55 12.37
C GLY A 49 12.32 8.66 11.45
N LEU A 50 12.69 8.32 10.20
CA LEU A 50 13.04 9.34 9.20
C LEU A 50 11.85 10.25 8.85
N THR A 51 10.66 9.66 8.70
CA THR A 51 9.41 10.39 8.41
C THR A 51 9.11 11.39 9.52
N ALA A 52 9.17 10.93 10.78
CA ALA A 52 9.01 11.77 11.95
C ALA A 52 10.08 12.86 12.04
N LYS A 53 11.36 12.52 11.90
CA LYS A 53 12.46 13.50 11.92
C LYS A 53 12.27 14.64 10.90
N LEU A 54 11.70 14.34 9.74
CA LEU A 54 11.46 15.31 8.67
C LEU A 54 10.14 16.08 8.81
N ASN A 55 9.34 15.80 9.85
CA ASN A 55 7.98 16.32 10.01
C ASN A 55 7.15 16.13 8.73
N ALA A 56 7.28 14.95 8.12
CA ALA A 56 6.64 14.61 6.86
C ALA A 56 5.33 13.86 7.10
N ASN A 57 4.34 14.07 6.24
CA ASN A 57 3.15 13.25 6.20
C ASN A 57 3.55 11.80 5.92
N TRP A 58 2.90 10.87 6.61
CA TRP A 58 3.24 9.46 6.50
C TRP A 58 2.25 8.74 5.58
N LYS A 59 2.75 7.83 4.75
CA LYS A 59 1.91 6.86 4.06
C LYS A 59 2.50 5.46 4.17
N CYS A 60 1.64 4.46 4.31
CA CYS A 60 2.02 3.06 4.19
C CYS A 60 0.88 2.23 3.62
N PHE A 61 1.19 1.01 3.20
CA PHE A 61 0.18 0.04 2.82
C PHE A 61 -0.22 -0.80 4.04
N ILE A 62 -1.51 -1.10 4.14
CA ILE A 62 -2.06 -1.97 5.18
C ILE A 62 -2.75 -3.18 4.54
N GLN A 63 -2.83 -4.29 5.28
CA GLN A 63 -3.37 -5.57 4.78
C GLN A 63 -4.67 -5.96 5.46
N ASP A 64 -4.81 -5.59 6.73
CA ASP A 64 -5.96 -5.84 7.59
C ASP A 64 -6.02 -4.72 8.67
N VAL A 65 -7.03 -4.81 9.55
CA VAL A 65 -7.24 -3.81 10.60
C VAL A 65 -6.18 -3.93 11.71
N GLU A 66 -5.84 -5.15 12.13
CA GLU A 66 -4.86 -5.40 13.19
C GLU A 66 -3.47 -4.86 12.82
N GLY A 67 -2.97 -5.22 11.64
CA GLY A 67 -1.72 -4.69 11.10
C GLY A 67 -1.78 -3.20 10.83
N GLY A 68 -2.95 -2.67 10.43
CA GLY A 68 -3.17 -1.23 10.29
C GLY A 68 -3.05 -0.46 11.61
N ILE A 69 -3.58 -1.02 12.71
CA ILE A 69 -3.45 -0.48 14.07
C ILE A 69 -1.99 -0.55 14.52
N GLY A 70 -1.34 -1.71 14.41
CA GLY A 70 0.06 -1.85 14.81
C GLY A 70 0.99 -0.91 14.03
N ALA A 71 0.71 -0.67 12.75
CA ALA A 71 1.49 0.26 11.93
C ALA A 71 1.35 1.73 12.40
N ILE A 72 0.12 2.19 12.67
CA ILE A 72 -0.11 3.58 13.12
C ILE A 72 0.42 3.79 14.54
N GLU A 73 0.32 2.80 15.43
CA GLU A 73 0.91 2.86 16.78
C GLU A 73 2.44 3.04 16.70
N GLY A 74 3.11 2.27 15.84
CA GLY A 74 4.55 2.41 15.60
C GLY A 74 4.93 3.79 15.05
N MET A 75 4.15 4.32 14.11
CA MET A 75 4.39 5.66 13.58
C MET A 75 4.15 6.75 14.63
N GLN A 76 3.07 6.65 15.42
CA GLN A 76 2.76 7.58 16.50
C GLN A 76 3.86 7.58 17.58
N GLN A 77 4.44 6.42 17.88
CA GLN A 77 5.60 6.34 18.77
C GLN A 77 6.81 7.07 18.17
N ALA A 78 7.16 6.78 16.93
CA ALA A 78 8.25 7.48 16.23
C ALA A 78 8.03 9.01 16.16
N TRP A 79 6.77 9.44 16.00
CA TRP A 79 6.37 10.85 15.96
C TRP A 79 6.60 11.55 17.30
N ARG A 80 6.17 10.91 18.40
CA ARG A 80 6.42 11.39 19.77
C ARG A 80 7.91 11.44 20.10
N ASP A 81 8.66 10.40 19.72
CA ASP A 81 10.10 10.33 19.96
C ASP A 81 10.88 11.44 19.23
N ALA A 82 10.34 11.94 18.12
CA ALA A 82 10.87 13.10 17.40
C ALA A 82 10.44 14.45 18.00
N GLY A 83 9.60 14.46 19.04
CA GLY A 83 9.16 15.66 19.76
C GLY A 83 7.96 16.39 19.13
N HIS A 84 7.22 15.75 18.22
CA HIS A 84 6.06 16.36 17.55
C HIS A 84 4.76 16.16 18.33
N ALA A 85 3.81 17.08 18.17
CA ALA A 85 2.48 16.92 18.75
C ALA A 85 1.69 15.82 18.01
N ALA A 86 0.93 15.02 18.75
CA ALA A 86 0.19 13.89 18.16
C ALA A 86 -0.82 14.32 17.09
N GLY A 87 -1.44 15.49 17.26
CA GLY A 87 -2.43 16.04 16.31
C GLY A 87 -1.84 16.46 14.96
N ASP A 88 -0.51 16.60 14.86
CA ASP A 88 0.17 17.02 13.63
C ASP A 88 0.44 15.84 12.68
N LEU A 89 0.30 14.60 13.15
CA LEU A 89 0.54 13.43 12.33
C LEU A 89 -0.58 13.27 11.29
N TYR A 90 -0.24 13.48 10.01
CA TYR A 90 -1.11 13.10 8.91
C TYR A 90 -0.71 11.73 8.36
N ALA A 91 -1.58 10.74 8.53
CA ALA A 91 -1.32 9.35 8.15
C ALA A 91 -2.27 8.87 7.04
N THR A 92 -1.69 8.39 5.93
CA THR A 92 -2.43 7.87 4.78
C THR A 92 -2.24 6.35 4.63
N ALA A 93 -3.33 5.60 4.77
CA ALA A 93 -3.32 4.15 4.59
C ALA A 93 -3.70 3.80 3.15
N TRP A 94 -2.84 3.03 2.49
CA TRP A 94 -3.12 2.42 1.19
C TRP A 94 -3.70 1.04 1.42
N MET A 95 -4.93 0.82 0.96
CA MET A 95 -5.62 -0.45 1.11
C MET A 95 -6.31 -0.86 -0.19
N CYS A 96 -6.23 -2.14 -0.53
CA CYS A 96 -6.93 -2.71 -1.68
C CYS A 96 -8.01 -3.65 -1.19
N GLY A 97 -9.09 -3.80 -1.96
CA GLY A 97 -10.14 -4.74 -1.65
C GLY A 97 -11.34 -4.60 -2.59
N CYS A 98 -12.38 -5.37 -2.29
CA CYS A 98 -13.65 -5.35 -3.00
C CYS A 98 -14.80 -5.22 -1.99
N ILE A 99 -15.74 -4.32 -2.24
CA ILE A 99 -16.99 -4.27 -1.47
C ILE A 99 -17.92 -5.33 -2.03
N LEU A 100 -18.16 -6.38 -1.26
CA LEU A 100 -18.94 -7.55 -1.66
C LEU A 100 -20.44 -7.23 -1.63
N GLN A 101 -21.14 -7.73 -2.64
CA GLN A 101 -22.60 -7.79 -2.63
C GLN A 101 -23.09 -8.84 -1.61
N PRO A 102 -24.34 -8.75 -1.14
CA PRO A 102 -24.91 -9.77 -0.25
C PRO A 102 -24.78 -11.17 -0.84
N GLY A 103 -24.11 -12.07 -0.12
CA GLY A 103 -23.88 -13.46 -0.53
C GLY A 103 -22.78 -13.67 -1.58
N GLU A 104 -22.09 -12.61 -2.02
CA GLU A 104 -20.98 -12.75 -2.96
C GLU A 104 -19.74 -13.36 -2.26
N PRO A 105 -19.15 -14.42 -2.82
CA PRO A 105 -17.92 -14.99 -2.28
C PRO A 105 -16.72 -14.08 -2.53
N ALA A 106 -15.75 -14.07 -1.61
CA ALA A 106 -14.57 -13.21 -1.71
C ALA A 106 -13.64 -13.55 -2.90
N ASP A 107 -13.82 -14.70 -3.54
CA ASP A 107 -13.13 -15.11 -4.76
C ASP A 107 -14.04 -15.16 -6.00
N SER A 108 -15.17 -14.45 -5.97
CA SER A 108 -15.99 -14.18 -7.16
C SER A 108 -15.11 -13.62 -8.29
N PRO A 109 -15.49 -13.75 -9.57
CA PRO A 109 -14.72 -13.16 -10.68
C PRO A 109 -14.42 -11.66 -10.48
N ARG A 110 -15.38 -10.92 -9.94
CA ARG A 110 -15.26 -9.49 -9.65
C ARG A 110 -14.33 -9.21 -8.47
N ALA A 111 -14.54 -9.87 -7.34
CA ALA A 111 -13.70 -9.72 -6.16
C ALA A 111 -12.25 -10.14 -6.45
N MET A 112 -12.06 -11.18 -7.25
CA MET A 112 -10.75 -11.60 -7.74
C MET A 112 -10.07 -10.52 -8.59
N ALA A 113 -10.80 -9.86 -9.50
CA ALA A 113 -10.23 -8.82 -10.35
C ALA A 113 -9.82 -7.55 -9.55
N GLN A 114 -10.55 -7.24 -8.48
CA GLN A 114 -10.32 -6.04 -7.66
C GLN A 114 -9.30 -6.28 -6.53
N ALA A 115 -9.45 -7.37 -5.79
CA ALA A 115 -8.69 -7.66 -4.59
C ALA A 115 -7.60 -8.74 -4.78
N GLY A 116 -7.80 -9.64 -5.74
CA GLY A 116 -6.88 -10.74 -6.03
C GLY A 116 -5.44 -10.31 -6.29
N PRO A 117 -5.14 -9.23 -7.06
CA PRO A 117 -3.77 -8.81 -7.31
C PRO A 117 -3.02 -8.39 -6.04
N ARG A 118 -3.74 -7.84 -5.05
CA ARG A 118 -3.18 -7.54 -3.72
C ARG A 118 -2.99 -8.83 -2.91
N ALA A 119 -3.92 -9.76 -2.96
CA ALA A 119 -3.81 -11.02 -2.23
C ALA A 119 -2.62 -11.86 -2.74
N ALA A 120 -2.41 -11.90 -4.05
CA ALA A 120 -1.28 -12.57 -4.69
C ALA A 120 0.09 -12.04 -4.22
N THR A 121 0.19 -10.78 -3.75
CA THR A 121 1.47 -10.27 -3.25
C THR A 121 1.95 -11.01 -2.00
N LEU A 122 1.07 -11.62 -1.20
CA LEU A 122 1.51 -12.49 -0.10
C LEU A 122 2.25 -13.71 -0.65
N LEU A 123 1.70 -14.33 -1.69
CA LEU A 123 2.29 -15.49 -2.35
C LEU A 123 3.64 -15.14 -2.99
N HIS A 124 3.71 -13.99 -3.68
CA HIS A 124 4.95 -13.48 -4.27
C HIS A 124 6.05 -13.34 -3.22
N ARG A 125 5.72 -12.76 -2.06
CA ARG A 125 6.67 -12.57 -0.96
C ARG A 125 7.06 -13.89 -0.30
N ALA A 126 6.17 -14.88 -0.21
CA ALA A 126 6.50 -16.21 0.28
C ALA A 126 7.53 -16.89 -0.66
N ALA A 127 7.38 -16.74 -1.97
CA ALA A 127 8.38 -17.21 -2.93
C ALA A 127 9.72 -16.45 -2.80
N ASP A 128 9.71 -15.14 -2.53
CA ASP A 128 10.95 -14.39 -2.28
C ASP A 128 11.66 -14.84 -1.00
N VAL A 129 10.92 -15.20 0.05
CA VAL A 129 11.49 -15.78 1.28
C VAL A 129 12.17 -17.12 0.96
N ASP A 130 11.49 -18.02 0.24
CA ASP A 130 12.04 -19.32 -0.16
C ASP A 130 13.30 -19.19 -1.04
N GLN A 131 13.26 -18.28 -2.01
CA GLN A 131 14.30 -18.18 -3.04
C GLN A 131 15.46 -17.27 -2.66
N GLN A 132 15.23 -16.24 -1.83
CA GLN A 132 16.20 -15.18 -1.53
C GLN A 132 16.44 -14.97 -0.03
N GLY A 133 15.64 -15.58 0.86
CA GLY A 133 15.74 -15.37 2.30
C GLY A 133 15.35 -13.97 2.76
N TRP A 134 14.58 -13.22 1.96
CA TRP A 134 14.17 -11.86 2.28
C TRP A 134 13.08 -11.83 3.34
N ASP A 135 13.42 -11.43 4.57
CA ASP A 135 12.42 -11.29 5.63
C ASP A 135 11.44 -10.13 5.35
N ASN A 136 10.15 -10.45 5.30
CA ASN A 136 9.10 -9.52 4.93
C ASN A 136 8.57 -8.78 6.17
N THR A 137 8.37 -7.46 6.04
CA THR A 137 7.87 -6.59 7.10
C THR A 137 6.38 -6.76 7.39
N MET A 138 5.62 -7.35 6.47
CA MET A 138 4.18 -7.64 6.63
C MET A 138 3.94 -9.16 6.63
N LYS A 139 4.05 -9.76 7.80
CA LYS A 139 3.73 -11.18 7.99
C LYS A 139 2.23 -11.33 8.16
N VAL A 140 1.72 -12.46 7.68
CA VAL A 140 0.34 -12.90 7.87
C VAL A 140 0.45 -14.32 8.40
N ALA A 141 -0.26 -14.65 9.48
CA ALA A 141 -0.28 -16.01 9.99
C ALA A 141 -0.74 -16.98 8.88
N GLU A 142 -0.21 -18.17 8.75
CA GLU A 142 -0.58 -19.04 7.60
C GLU A 142 -1.80 -19.92 7.85
N GLU A 143 -2.41 -19.85 9.04
CA GLU A 143 -3.58 -20.66 9.39
C GLU A 143 -4.75 -20.41 8.40
N GLY A 144 -5.27 -21.49 7.81
CA GLY A 144 -6.30 -21.43 6.78
C GLY A 144 -5.83 -21.07 5.36
N ILE A 145 -4.55 -20.72 5.15
CA ILE A 145 -3.97 -20.40 3.84
C ILE A 145 -2.66 -21.16 3.51
N ALA A 146 -2.14 -21.94 4.46
CA ALA A 146 -0.85 -22.62 4.35
C ALA A 146 -0.70 -23.48 3.08
N GLU A 147 -1.74 -24.23 2.70
CA GLU A 147 -1.72 -25.05 1.48
C GLU A 147 -1.56 -24.20 0.22
N ALA A 148 -2.26 -23.07 0.13
CA ALA A 148 -2.17 -22.16 -1.00
C ALA A 148 -0.78 -21.50 -1.10
N VAL A 149 -0.21 -21.12 0.05
CA VAL A 149 1.15 -20.57 0.14
C VAL A 149 2.17 -21.62 -0.30
N ALA A 150 2.13 -22.83 0.26
CA ALA A 150 3.06 -23.91 -0.07
C ALA A 150 2.97 -24.30 -1.56
N GLY A 151 1.75 -24.41 -2.09
CA GLY A 151 1.54 -24.73 -3.50
C GLY A 151 2.05 -23.64 -4.45
N TYR A 152 1.90 -22.37 -4.09
CA TYR A 152 2.47 -21.27 -4.87
C TYR A 152 4.00 -21.28 -4.83
N VAL A 153 4.60 -21.46 -3.65
CA VAL A 153 6.06 -21.53 -3.49
C VAL A 153 6.64 -22.66 -4.33
N GLU A 154 6.04 -23.84 -4.31
CA GLU A 154 6.47 -24.97 -5.13
C GLU A 154 6.38 -24.66 -6.63
N MET A 155 5.27 -24.06 -7.08
CA MET A 155 5.15 -23.60 -8.46
C MET A 155 6.24 -22.58 -8.82
N ALA A 156 6.53 -21.64 -7.92
CA ALA A 156 7.49 -20.57 -8.16
C ALA A 156 8.93 -21.05 -8.33
N ARG A 157 9.29 -22.22 -7.78
CA ARG A 157 10.60 -22.87 -8.01
C ARG A 157 10.81 -23.31 -9.45
N SER A 158 9.72 -23.52 -10.21
CA SER A 158 9.77 -23.89 -11.63
C SER A 158 9.79 -22.70 -12.60
N PHE A 159 9.77 -21.46 -12.09
CA PHE A 159 9.81 -20.28 -12.95
C PHE A 159 11.15 -20.16 -13.69
N GLU A 160 11.07 -19.59 -14.89
CA GLU A 160 12.19 -19.44 -15.82
C GLU A 160 12.38 -17.96 -16.21
N PRO A 161 13.63 -17.51 -16.42
CA PRO A 161 14.87 -18.26 -16.22
C PRO A 161 15.22 -18.41 -14.72
N PRO A 162 16.01 -19.42 -14.31
CA PRO A 162 16.18 -19.76 -12.90
C PRO A 162 16.93 -18.69 -12.09
N ASP A 163 17.77 -17.90 -12.77
CA ASP A 163 18.51 -16.76 -12.22
C ASP A 163 17.68 -15.45 -12.21
N ALA A 164 16.48 -15.46 -12.78
CA ALA A 164 15.57 -14.32 -12.78
C ALA A 164 14.10 -14.68 -12.52
N ARG A 165 13.86 -15.72 -11.71
CA ARG A 165 12.50 -16.14 -11.29
C ARG A 165 11.63 -15.00 -10.76
N TYR A 166 12.26 -14.01 -10.12
CA TYR A 166 11.59 -12.82 -9.60
C TYR A 166 10.81 -12.04 -10.66
N LEU A 167 11.24 -12.07 -11.94
CA LEU A 167 10.54 -11.41 -13.05
C LEU A 167 9.17 -12.03 -13.30
N PHE A 168 9.08 -13.36 -13.36
CA PHE A 168 7.81 -14.04 -13.51
C PHE A 168 6.99 -14.02 -12.21
N ASN A 169 7.65 -14.17 -11.06
CA ASN A 169 7.03 -14.06 -9.73
C ASN A 169 6.25 -12.74 -9.59
N HIS A 170 6.87 -11.61 -9.96
CA HIS A 170 6.29 -10.28 -9.80
C HIS A 170 5.46 -9.80 -10.99
N ARG A 171 5.29 -10.60 -12.03
CA ARG A 171 4.39 -10.24 -13.12
C ARG A 171 2.96 -10.11 -12.58
N GLY A 172 2.32 -8.97 -12.85
CA GLY A 172 0.96 -8.68 -12.38
C GLY A 172 0.85 -8.20 -10.93
N HIS A 173 1.96 -8.01 -10.21
CA HIS A 173 1.96 -7.54 -8.81
C HIS A 173 1.13 -6.24 -8.65
N PHE A 174 0.06 -6.28 -7.85
CA PHE A 174 -0.99 -5.23 -7.71
C PHE A 174 -1.84 -4.90 -8.95
N VAL A 175 -1.61 -5.52 -10.12
CA VAL A 175 -2.33 -5.17 -11.36
C VAL A 175 -3.35 -6.24 -11.76
N PHE A 176 -2.95 -7.51 -11.82
CA PHE A 176 -3.83 -8.62 -12.21
C PHE A 176 -3.34 -9.94 -11.61
N VAL A 177 -4.24 -10.92 -11.52
CA VAL A 177 -3.91 -12.29 -11.11
C VAL A 177 -3.55 -13.11 -12.34
N LYS A 178 -2.37 -13.74 -12.34
CA LYS A 178 -1.91 -14.61 -13.43
C LYS A 178 -2.77 -15.89 -13.51
N PRO A 179 -3.03 -16.45 -14.70
CA PRO A 179 -3.74 -17.72 -14.82
C PRO A 179 -3.13 -18.84 -13.98
N GLU A 180 -1.80 -18.91 -13.93
CA GLU A 180 -1.02 -19.94 -13.24
C GLU A 180 -1.20 -19.86 -11.71
N GLU A 181 -1.37 -18.66 -11.16
CA GLU A 181 -1.48 -18.45 -9.72
C GLU A 181 -2.92 -18.37 -9.21
N ARG A 182 -3.91 -18.22 -10.10
CA ARG A 182 -5.32 -18.01 -9.77
C ARG A 182 -5.88 -19.05 -8.79
N ARG A 183 -5.41 -20.30 -8.87
CA ARG A 183 -5.84 -21.39 -7.98
C ARG A 183 -5.36 -21.21 -6.53
N PHE A 184 -4.29 -20.46 -6.31
CA PHE A 184 -3.73 -20.19 -4.98
C PHE A 184 -4.32 -18.93 -4.35
N VAL A 185 -4.93 -18.05 -5.16
CA VAL A 185 -5.66 -16.88 -4.65
C VAL A 185 -7.06 -17.32 -4.21
N THR A 186 -7.16 -17.85 -2.99
CA THR A 186 -8.42 -18.37 -2.42
C THR A 186 -9.27 -17.25 -1.80
N ALA A 187 -10.56 -17.52 -1.56
CA ALA A 187 -11.44 -16.62 -0.83
C ALA A 187 -10.87 -16.25 0.56
N GLU A 188 -10.23 -17.20 1.23
CA GLU A 188 -9.62 -16.98 2.54
C GLU A 188 -8.39 -16.09 2.45
N LEU A 189 -7.52 -16.31 1.46
CA LEU A 189 -6.38 -15.45 1.21
C LEU A 189 -6.84 -14.01 0.95
N ILE A 190 -7.88 -13.82 0.13
CA ILE A 190 -8.44 -12.49 -0.14
C ILE A 190 -8.97 -11.85 1.14
N ARG A 191 -9.80 -12.54 1.93
CA ARG A 191 -10.38 -12.00 3.18
C ARG A 191 -9.32 -11.54 4.18
N ARG A 192 -8.21 -12.28 4.28
CA ARG A 192 -7.16 -12.04 5.28
C ARG A 192 -6.12 -11.00 4.87
N THR A 193 -5.98 -10.73 3.58
CA THR A 193 -4.89 -9.87 3.07
C THR A 193 -5.37 -8.61 2.36
N THR A 194 -6.68 -8.38 2.36
CA THR A 194 -7.33 -7.26 1.69
C THR A 194 -8.51 -6.74 2.50
N PHE A 195 -8.97 -5.53 2.15
CA PHE A 195 -10.19 -4.94 2.66
C PHE A 195 -11.38 -5.39 1.81
N THR A 196 -11.59 -6.69 1.75
CA THR A 196 -12.70 -7.32 1.01
C THR A 196 -13.71 -7.90 1.97
N ALA A 197 -14.88 -7.27 2.05
CA ALA A 197 -16.00 -7.72 2.86
C ALA A 197 -17.29 -7.02 2.40
N THR A 198 -18.40 -7.28 3.08
CA THR A 198 -19.65 -6.53 2.86
C THR A 198 -19.49 -5.05 3.20
N GLU A 199 -20.37 -4.20 2.68
CA GLU A 199 -20.35 -2.77 2.97
C GLU A 199 -20.44 -2.47 4.47
N GLN A 200 -21.32 -3.18 5.19
CA GLN A 200 -21.51 -3.02 6.63
C GLN A 200 -20.21 -3.31 7.40
N GLU A 201 -19.54 -4.41 7.06
CA GLU A 201 -18.30 -4.81 7.73
C GLU A 201 -17.16 -3.85 7.38
N LEU A 202 -17.05 -3.39 6.13
CA LEU A 202 -16.03 -2.43 5.75
C LEU A 202 -16.21 -1.08 6.44
N ARG A 203 -17.45 -0.63 6.68
CA ARG A 203 -17.69 0.56 7.51
C ARG A 203 -17.14 0.38 8.92
N GLN A 204 -17.31 -0.78 9.54
CA GLN A 204 -16.74 -1.05 10.87
C GLN A 204 -15.21 -1.06 10.84
N ARG A 205 -14.61 -1.73 9.86
CA ARG A 205 -13.15 -1.78 9.69
C ARG A 205 -12.54 -0.39 9.45
N VAL A 206 -13.19 0.44 8.62
CA VAL A 206 -12.75 1.83 8.36
C VAL A 206 -12.91 2.70 9.60
N ALA A 207 -13.99 2.56 10.36
CA ALA A 207 -14.17 3.28 11.62
C ALA A 207 -13.06 2.93 12.62
N ALA A 208 -12.68 1.65 12.75
CA ALA A 208 -11.58 1.23 13.59
C ALA A 208 -10.23 1.86 13.19
N LEU A 209 -9.94 1.94 11.88
CA LEU A 209 -8.72 2.61 11.40
C LEU A 209 -8.74 4.11 11.68
N ARG A 210 -9.87 4.79 11.45
CA ARG A 210 -10.04 6.22 11.79
C ARG A 210 -9.79 6.44 13.28
N ASP A 211 -10.42 5.64 14.14
CA ASP A 211 -10.33 5.78 15.59
C ASP A 211 -8.91 5.47 16.11
N ALA A 212 -8.14 4.66 15.40
CA ALA A 212 -6.72 4.41 15.67
C ALA A 212 -5.80 5.58 15.25
N GLY A 213 -6.29 6.54 14.46
CA GLY A 213 -5.55 7.74 14.07
C GLY A 213 -5.13 7.81 12.59
N TRP A 214 -5.70 6.97 11.72
CA TRP A 214 -5.54 7.14 10.27
C TRP A 214 -6.33 8.35 9.77
N SER A 215 -5.67 9.24 9.01
CA SER A 215 -6.27 10.49 8.52
C SER A 215 -6.91 10.32 7.14
N GLN A 216 -6.39 9.42 6.31
CA GLN A 216 -6.84 9.22 4.94
C GLN A 216 -6.71 7.75 4.53
N LEU A 217 -7.66 7.28 3.73
CA LEU A 217 -7.57 6.01 3.02
C LEU A 217 -7.38 6.26 1.52
N VAL A 218 -6.51 5.48 0.88
CA VAL A 218 -6.29 5.46 -0.56
C VAL A 218 -6.63 4.07 -1.06
N ILE A 219 -7.52 4.03 -2.06
CA ILE A 219 -7.98 2.79 -2.70
C ILE A 219 -7.43 2.73 -4.12
N PRO A 220 -6.44 1.86 -4.40
CA PRO A 220 -6.00 1.61 -5.77
C PRO A 220 -7.11 0.89 -6.55
N ILE A 221 -7.42 1.41 -7.73
CA ILE A 221 -8.37 0.79 -8.67
C ILE A 221 -7.57 -0.01 -9.69
N THR A 222 -7.86 -1.31 -9.81
CA THR A 222 -7.21 -2.16 -10.82
C THR A 222 -7.73 -1.79 -12.23
N PRO A 223 -6.89 -1.88 -13.28
CA PRO A 223 -7.31 -1.52 -14.63
C PRO A 223 -8.57 -2.29 -15.07
N GLY A 224 -9.56 -1.59 -15.61
CA GLY A 224 -10.82 -2.20 -16.04
C GLY A 224 -11.81 -2.48 -14.89
N GLN A 225 -11.52 -2.03 -13.67
CA GLN A 225 -12.42 -2.12 -12.51
C GLN A 225 -12.85 -0.73 -12.01
N GLU A 226 -12.93 0.25 -12.89
CA GLU A 226 -13.26 1.65 -12.56
C GLU A 226 -14.64 1.80 -11.89
N SER A 227 -15.58 0.88 -12.13
CA SER A 227 -16.86 0.86 -11.44
C SER A 227 -16.74 0.63 -9.92
N ALA A 228 -15.60 0.14 -9.43
CA ALA A 228 -15.35 0.03 -8.00
C ALA A 228 -15.32 1.40 -7.30
N ILE A 229 -15.08 2.50 -8.03
CA ILE A 229 -15.13 3.86 -7.48
C ILE A 229 -16.51 4.13 -6.86
N ASP A 230 -17.59 3.74 -7.52
CA ASP A 230 -18.95 3.94 -7.01
C ASP A 230 -19.23 3.12 -5.76
N ASP A 231 -18.65 1.92 -5.67
CA ASP A 231 -18.72 1.09 -4.46
C ASP A 231 -18.01 1.77 -3.29
N TRP A 232 -16.75 2.20 -3.49
CA TRP A 232 -15.96 2.85 -2.46
C TRP A 232 -16.49 4.25 -2.08
N ALA A 233 -17.18 4.94 -3.00
CA ALA A 233 -17.88 6.18 -2.69
C ALA A 233 -18.96 5.99 -1.61
N ARG A 234 -19.70 4.86 -1.62
CA ARG A 234 -20.70 4.56 -0.56
C ARG A 234 -20.06 4.38 0.82
N ILE A 235 -18.85 3.83 0.86
CA ILE A 235 -18.06 3.76 2.11
C ILE A 235 -17.66 5.17 2.54
N ARG A 236 -17.11 5.99 1.63
CA ARG A 236 -16.73 7.38 1.94
C ARG A 236 -17.90 8.18 2.52
N ASP A 237 -19.07 8.10 1.89
CA ASP A 237 -20.26 8.87 2.30
C ASP A 237 -20.76 8.52 3.71
N ALA A 238 -20.34 7.37 4.26
CA ALA A 238 -20.60 6.99 5.64
C ALA A 238 -19.82 7.83 6.69
N PHE A 239 -18.79 8.56 6.26
CA PHE A 239 -17.83 9.27 7.11
C PHE A 239 -17.74 10.77 6.81
N THR A 240 -18.59 11.28 5.92
CA THR A 240 -18.67 12.71 5.53
C THR A 240 -19.94 13.38 6.03
#